data_AF-A0A3N5HNU2-F1
#
_entry.id   AF-A0A3N5HNU2-F1
#
_cell.length_a   1.000
_cell.length_b   1.000
_cell.length_c   1.000
_cell.angle_alpha   90.00
_cell.angle_beta   90.00
_cell.angle_gamma   90.00
#
_symmetry.space_group_name_H-M   'P 1'
#
loop_
_entity.id
_entity.type
_entity.pdbx_description
1 polymer ?
#
loop_
_entity_poly.entity_id
_entity_poly.type
_entity_poly.pdbx_seq_one_letter_code
_entity_poly.pdbx_strand_id
1 'polypeptide(L)'
;MTALVLIDPPGALRAELAQLASDLSKTDDATFRAKVDALVEKLLVGARPDTRTAVLASVRGTPRDVLELMLTGMATFEPVHELASYQGPLRCLVTDHTASRDTAARPCRTVERIHGVSHWPMLDAPERVNEVIDLALPGRR
;
A
#
# COMPACT_ATOMS: atom_id res chain seq x y z
N MET A 1 -14.32 -11.33 -18.04
CA MET A 1 -14.63 -11.80 -16.68
C MET A 1 -14.07 -10.75 -15.74
N THR A 2 -14.85 -10.23 -14.80
CA THR A 2 -14.39 -9.18 -13.88
C THR A 2 -13.50 -9.76 -12.78
N ALA A 3 -12.44 -9.06 -12.39
CA ALA A 3 -11.54 -9.46 -11.31
C ALA A 3 -11.33 -8.33 -10.28
N LEU A 4 -11.11 -8.69 -9.02
CA LEU A 4 -10.60 -7.77 -8.00
C LEU A 4 -9.11 -7.56 -8.24
N VAL A 5 -8.67 -6.31 -8.29
CA VAL A 5 -7.25 -5.94 -8.40
C VAL A 5 -6.77 -5.38 -7.07
N LEU A 6 -5.78 -6.04 -6.47
CA LEU A 6 -5.04 -5.52 -5.33
C LEU A 6 -3.76 -4.84 -5.82
N ILE A 7 -3.56 -3.58 -5.46
CA ILE A 7 -2.40 -2.80 -5.88
C ILE A 7 -1.45 -2.69 -4.69
N ASP A 8 -0.26 -3.22 -4.89
CA ASP A 8 0.85 -3.30 -3.97
C ASP A 8 0.48 -3.71 -2.53
N PRO A 9 -0.30 -4.80 -2.34
CA PRO A 9 -0.79 -5.17 -1.01
C PRO A 9 0.39 -5.54 -0.08
N PRO A 10 0.50 -4.93 1.12
CA PRO A 10 1.68 -5.09 1.97
C PRO A 10 1.71 -6.42 2.77
N GLY A 11 0.65 -7.22 2.69
CA GLY A 11 0.52 -8.51 3.39
C GLY A 11 0.10 -8.35 4.86
N ALA A 12 0.45 -9.35 5.68
CA ALA A 12 0.17 -9.35 7.12
C ALA A 12 1.15 -8.41 7.85
N LEU A 13 0.67 -7.22 8.20
CA LEU A 13 1.45 -6.17 8.86
C LEU A 13 0.92 -5.75 10.24
N ARG A 14 -0.09 -6.45 10.73
CA ARG A 14 -0.90 -5.98 11.84
C ARG A 14 -0.08 -5.77 13.12
N ALA A 15 0.84 -6.68 13.41
CA ALA A 15 1.68 -6.61 14.59
C ALA A 15 2.68 -5.45 14.52
N GLU A 16 3.34 -5.28 13.37
CA GLU A 16 4.28 -4.17 13.14
C GLU A 16 3.58 -2.82 13.22
N LEU A 17 2.39 -2.70 12.65
CA LEU A 17 1.59 -1.47 12.67
C LEU A 17 1.05 -1.17 14.08
N ALA A 18 0.66 -2.19 14.85
CA ALA A 18 0.25 -2.01 16.25
C ALA A 18 1.39 -1.48 17.11
N GLN A 19 2.60 -2.04 16.94
CA GLN A 19 3.79 -1.57 17.64
C GLN A 19 4.13 -0.14 17.25
N LEU A 20 4.14 0.17 15.94
CA LEU A 20 4.39 1.51 15.43
C LEU A 20 3.39 2.54 15.96
N ALA A 21 2.09 2.22 15.96
CA ALA A 21 1.04 3.10 16.49
C ALA A 21 1.25 3.38 17.99
N SER A 22 1.53 2.33 18.78
CA SER A 22 1.88 2.47 20.21
C SER A 22 3.09 3.38 20.41
N ASP A 23 4.15 3.20 19.63
CA ASP A 23 5.39 3.97 19.79
C ASP A 23 5.24 5.43 19.39
N LEU A 24 4.43 5.72 18.36
CA LEU A 24 4.15 7.08 17.91
C LEU A 24 3.21 7.83 18.85
N SER A 25 2.23 7.15 19.47
CA SER A 25 1.30 7.80 20.42
C SER A 25 2.00 8.43 21.64
N LYS A 26 3.21 7.96 21.95
CA LYS A 26 4.01 8.41 23.10
C LYS A 26 4.96 9.57 22.78
N THR A 27 5.03 9.99 21.52
CA THR A 27 5.97 11.03 21.08
C THR A 27 5.31 12.40 21.01
N ASP A 28 6.12 13.45 21.17
CA ASP A 28 5.72 14.82 20.83
C ASP A 28 5.43 14.96 19.33
N ASP A 29 4.84 16.09 18.92
CA ASP A 29 4.42 16.28 17.52
C ASP A 29 5.61 16.31 16.56
N ALA A 30 6.71 16.96 16.93
CA ALA A 30 7.90 17.04 16.08
C ALA A 30 8.50 15.65 15.82
N THR A 31 8.65 14.83 16.86
CA THR A 31 9.17 13.46 16.76
C THR A 31 8.20 12.56 16.01
N PHE A 32 6.89 12.70 16.24
CA PHE A 32 5.86 11.99 15.48
C PHE A 32 6.01 12.25 13.98
N ARG A 33 6.07 13.53 13.59
CA ARG A 33 6.20 13.96 12.19
C ARG A 33 7.48 13.43 11.56
N ALA A 34 8.62 13.57 12.24
CA ALA A 34 9.89 13.07 11.74
C ALA A 34 9.89 11.55 11.49
N LYS A 35 9.27 10.78 12.39
CA LYS A 35 9.16 9.32 12.24
C LYS A 35 8.20 8.92 11.12
N VAL A 36 7.06 9.60 10.97
CA VAL A 36 6.12 9.37 9.86
C VAL A 36 6.78 9.71 8.52
N ASP A 37 7.47 10.84 8.42
CA ASP A 37 8.23 11.21 7.22
C ASP A 37 9.27 10.12 6.89
N ALA A 38 10.07 9.70 7.87
CA ALA A 38 11.08 8.65 7.66
C ALA A 38 10.48 7.30 7.24
N LEU A 39 9.27 6.97 7.72
CA LEU A 39 8.54 5.78 7.29
C LEU A 39 8.11 5.92 5.82
N VAL A 40 7.44 7.03 5.47
CA VAL A 40 6.95 7.28 4.11
C VAL A 40 8.10 7.34 3.12
N GLU A 41 9.24 7.90 3.51
CA GLU A 41 10.43 7.96 2.67
C GLU A 41 10.97 6.57 2.28
N LYS A 42 10.84 5.58 3.16
CA LYS A 42 11.20 4.18 2.84
C LYS A 42 10.25 3.57 1.82
N LEU A 43 8.99 3.99 1.82
CA LEU A 43 7.97 3.56 0.85
C LEU A 43 8.14 4.24 -0.52
N LEU A 44 8.87 5.36 -0.57
CA LEU A 44 9.13 6.16 -1.77
C LEU A 44 10.44 5.80 -2.49
N VAL A 45 11.12 4.72 -2.10
CA VAL A 45 12.25 4.20 -2.86
C VAL A 45 11.79 3.82 -4.26
N GLY A 46 12.44 4.35 -5.30
CA GLY A 46 12.03 4.16 -6.69
C GLY A 46 10.93 5.11 -7.19
N ALA A 47 10.44 6.03 -6.34
CA ALA A 47 9.44 7.02 -6.75
C ALA A 47 9.99 8.00 -7.79
N ARG A 48 9.12 8.46 -8.71
CA ARG A 48 9.40 9.65 -9.51
C ARG A 48 9.52 10.89 -8.59
N PRO A 49 10.30 11.92 -8.98
CA PRO A 49 10.42 13.15 -8.18
C PRO A 49 9.07 13.79 -7.86
N ASP A 50 8.14 13.80 -8.83
CA ASP A 50 6.81 14.37 -8.66
C ASP A 50 5.94 13.53 -7.73
N THR A 51 6.00 12.19 -7.82
CA THR A 51 5.32 11.27 -6.88
C THR A 51 5.79 11.51 -5.46
N ARG A 52 7.11 11.55 -5.25
CA ARG A 52 7.72 11.80 -3.94
C ARG A 52 7.22 13.12 -3.34
N THR A 53 7.24 14.18 -4.14
CA THR A 53 6.78 15.51 -3.73
C THR A 53 5.31 15.50 -3.34
N ALA A 54 4.45 14.90 -4.17
CA ALA A 54 3.02 14.84 -3.94
C ALA A 54 2.66 14.03 -2.67
N VAL A 55 3.27 12.86 -2.49
CA VAL A 55 3.00 11.98 -1.34
C VAL A 55 3.46 12.63 -0.03
N LEU A 56 4.70 13.16 0.02
CA LEU A 56 5.20 13.83 1.22
C LEU A 56 4.38 15.07 1.56
N ALA A 57 3.97 15.86 0.55
CA ALA A 57 3.10 17.01 0.78
C ALA A 57 1.74 16.60 1.37
N SER A 58 1.13 15.52 0.85
CA SER A 58 -0.13 14.99 1.37
C SER A 58 -0.01 14.52 2.82
N VAL A 59 1.02 13.74 3.14
CA VAL A 59 1.25 13.23 4.51
C VAL A 59 1.52 14.38 5.49
N ARG A 60 2.38 15.34 5.12
CA ARG A 60 2.69 16.51 5.96
C ARG A 60 1.49 17.41 6.18
N GLY A 61 0.61 17.52 5.19
CA GLY A 61 -0.64 18.27 5.29
C GLY A 61 -1.75 17.55 6.07
N THR A 62 -1.60 16.24 6.35
CA THR A 62 -2.61 15.48 7.09
C THR A 62 -2.51 15.77 8.59
N PRO A 63 -3.62 16.05 9.30
CA PRO A 63 -3.63 16.21 10.75
C PRO A 63 -3.06 15.00 11.50
N ARG A 64 -2.41 15.24 12.65
CA ARG A 64 -1.73 14.18 13.42
C ARG A 64 -2.72 13.11 13.91
N ASP A 65 -3.84 13.55 14.48
CA ASP A 65 -4.91 12.68 14.97
C ASP A 65 -5.45 11.77 13.85
N VAL A 66 -5.60 12.28 12.63
CA VAL A 66 -6.00 11.50 11.46
C VAL A 66 -4.95 10.44 11.11
N LEU A 67 -3.65 10.77 11.17
CA LEU A 67 -2.57 9.81 10.92
C LEU A 67 -2.49 8.73 12.03
N GLU A 68 -2.69 9.10 13.29
CA GLU A 68 -2.73 8.17 14.42
C GLU A 68 -3.92 7.19 14.29
N LEU A 69 -5.09 7.70 13.91
CA LEU A 69 -6.28 6.89 13.62
C LEU A 69 -6.05 5.95 12.43
N MET A 70 -5.42 6.43 11.36
CA MET A 70 -5.07 5.61 10.20
C MET A 70 -4.17 4.43 10.60
N LEU A 71 -3.08 4.69 11.33
CA LEU A 71 -2.15 3.65 11.78
C LEU A 71 -2.84 2.64 12.72
N THR A 72 -3.65 3.13 13.65
CA THR A 72 -4.44 2.29 14.57
C THR A 72 -5.46 1.43 13.80
N GLY A 73 -6.12 2.00 12.80
CA GLY A 73 -7.07 1.28 11.94
C GLY A 73 -6.39 0.15 11.17
N MET A 74 -5.24 0.41 10.55
CA MET A 74 -4.49 -0.64 9.85
C MET A 74 -3.94 -1.72 10.80
N ALA A 75 -3.70 -1.38 12.07
CA ALA A 75 -3.28 -2.33 13.11
C ALA A 75 -4.42 -3.21 13.67
N THR A 76 -5.67 -2.95 13.28
CA THR A 76 -6.84 -3.70 13.78
C THR A 76 -7.55 -4.49 12.70
N PHE A 77 -7.44 -4.08 11.43
CA PHE A 77 -8.00 -4.81 10.30
C PHE A 77 -7.10 -5.96 9.84
N GLU A 78 -7.67 -7.15 9.60
CA GLU A 78 -6.96 -8.34 9.13
C GLU A 78 -7.33 -8.65 7.66
N PRO A 79 -6.65 -8.03 6.68
CA PRO A 79 -7.05 -8.12 5.27
C PRO A 79 -6.93 -9.54 4.71
N VAL A 80 -5.97 -10.35 5.19
CA VAL A 80 -5.77 -11.71 4.70
C VAL A 80 -6.96 -12.60 5.04
N HIS A 81 -7.50 -12.47 6.25
CA HIS A 81 -8.68 -13.21 6.67
C HIS A 81 -9.90 -12.85 5.84
N GLU A 82 -10.17 -11.55 5.64
CA GLU A 82 -11.32 -11.09 4.88
C GLU A 82 -11.26 -11.55 3.41
N LEU A 83 -10.07 -11.42 2.79
CA LEU A 83 -9.88 -11.82 1.40
C LEU A 83 -9.90 -13.35 1.20
N ALA A 84 -9.67 -14.16 2.23
CA ALA A 84 -9.74 -15.62 2.13
C ALA A 84 -11.15 -16.11 1.75
N SER A 85 -12.19 -15.33 2.06
CA SER A 85 -13.58 -15.66 1.73
C SER A 85 -13.95 -15.30 0.28
N TYR A 86 -13.16 -14.46 -0.39
CA TYR A 86 -13.45 -13.99 -1.74
C TYR A 86 -13.29 -15.11 -2.79
N GLN A 87 -14.40 -15.49 -3.42
CA GLN A 87 -14.45 -16.57 -4.42
C GLN A 87 -14.23 -16.10 -5.86
N GLY A 88 -14.20 -14.79 -6.09
CA GLY A 88 -14.03 -14.22 -7.42
C GLY A 88 -12.58 -14.28 -7.93
N PRO A 89 -12.35 -13.95 -9.20
CA PRO A 89 -11.00 -13.80 -9.73
C PRO A 89 -10.28 -12.66 -9.02
N LEU A 90 -9.02 -12.89 -8.63
CA LEU A 90 -8.18 -11.91 -7.94
C LEU A 90 -6.82 -11.80 -8.62
N ARG A 91 -6.43 -10.57 -8.92
CA ARG A 91 -5.15 -10.19 -9.49
C ARG A 91 -4.42 -9.27 -8.52
N CYS A 92 -3.12 -9.46 -8.37
CA CYS A 92 -2.27 -8.61 -7.58
C CYS A 92 -1.23 -7.96 -8.48
N LEU A 93 -1.05 -6.66 -8.30
CA LEU A 93 0.05 -5.91 -8.86
C LEU A 93 1.03 -5.64 -7.72
N VAL A 94 2.26 -6.12 -7.82
CA VAL A 94 3.28 -5.96 -6.76
C VAL A 94 4.47 -5.18 -7.27
N THR A 95 5.05 -4.36 -6.41
CA THR A 95 6.27 -3.59 -6.68
C THR A 95 7.48 -4.27 -6.05
N ASP A 96 8.68 -3.78 -6.34
CA ASP A 96 9.91 -4.25 -5.68
C ASP A 96 9.85 -4.11 -4.15
N HIS A 97 9.02 -3.19 -3.63
CA HIS A 97 8.85 -2.98 -2.19
C HIS A 97 8.14 -4.14 -1.50
N THR A 98 7.06 -4.67 -2.09
CA THR A 98 6.26 -5.75 -1.51
C THR A 98 6.64 -7.13 -2.04
N ALA A 99 7.38 -7.20 -3.15
CA ALA A 99 7.82 -8.43 -3.79
C ALA A 99 8.69 -9.35 -2.90
N SER A 100 9.29 -8.81 -1.83
CA SER A 100 10.07 -9.54 -0.83
C SER A 100 9.22 -10.23 0.25
N ARG A 101 7.91 -9.94 0.29
CA ARG A 101 6.99 -10.47 1.30
C ARG A 101 6.27 -11.70 0.77
N ASP A 102 5.98 -12.62 1.69
CA ASP A 102 5.58 -14.00 1.42
C ASP A 102 4.51 -14.12 0.32
N THR A 103 4.92 -14.62 -0.86
CA THR A 103 4.05 -14.88 -2.01
C THR A 103 3.08 -16.03 -1.75
N ALA A 104 3.15 -16.71 -0.60
CA ALA A 104 2.22 -17.74 -0.19
C ALA A 104 0.91 -17.19 0.41
N ALA A 105 0.78 -15.87 0.60
CA ALA A 105 -0.46 -15.25 1.05
C ALA A 105 -1.54 -15.37 -0.04
N ARG A 106 -2.32 -16.46 0.07
CA ARG A 106 -3.58 -16.71 -0.63
C ARG A 106 -4.48 -15.49 -0.41
N PRO A 107 -4.50 -14.57 -1.38
CA PRO A 107 -5.48 -14.76 -2.43
C PRO A 107 -5.01 -14.36 -3.84
N CYS A 108 -3.75 -13.94 -4.02
CA CYS A 108 -3.19 -13.51 -5.31
C CYS A 108 -3.00 -14.68 -6.28
N ARG A 109 -4.01 -14.99 -7.10
CA ARG A 109 -3.94 -16.08 -8.09
C ARG A 109 -3.16 -15.69 -9.35
N THR A 110 -3.19 -14.40 -9.71
CA THR A 110 -2.37 -13.81 -10.77
C THR A 110 -1.55 -12.69 -10.17
N VAL A 111 -0.23 -12.73 -10.34
CA VAL A 111 0.69 -11.71 -9.85
C VAL A 111 1.38 -11.05 -11.03
N GLU A 112 1.20 -9.74 -11.17
CA GLU A 112 1.96 -8.91 -12.09
C GLU A 112 2.96 -8.07 -11.30
N ARG A 113 4.20 -8.01 -11.78
CA ARG A 113 5.27 -7.26 -11.12
C ARG A 113 5.56 -5.98 -11.90
N ILE A 114 5.68 -4.85 -11.21
CA ILE A 114 6.22 -3.61 -11.76
C ILE A 114 7.52 -3.31 -11.02
N HIS A 115 8.58 -3.07 -11.79
CA HIS A 115 9.91 -2.77 -11.27
C HIS A 115 10.20 -1.28 -11.38
N GLY A 116 11.11 -0.79 -10.54
CA GLY A 116 11.61 0.59 -10.62
C GLY A 116 10.56 1.65 -10.29
N VAL A 117 9.59 1.31 -9.43
CA VAL A 117 8.53 2.19 -8.91
C VAL A 117 8.47 2.09 -7.39
N SER A 118 7.84 3.08 -6.75
CA SER A 118 7.59 3.07 -5.29
C SER A 118 6.33 2.31 -4.91
N HIS A 119 5.96 2.39 -3.62
CA HIS A 119 4.69 1.88 -3.10
C HIS A 119 3.43 2.58 -3.69
N TRP A 120 3.61 3.64 -4.49
CA TRP A 120 2.54 4.30 -5.25
C TRP A 120 2.69 4.05 -6.76
N PRO A 121 2.56 2.80 -7.25
CA PRO A 121 2.74 2.49 -8.67
C PRO A 121 1.72 3.21 -9.56
N MET A 122 0.53 3.54 -9.04
CA MET A 122 -0.48 4.32 -9.75
C MET A 122 -0.07 5.77 -10.00
N LEU A 123 0.90 6.29 -9.23
CA LEU A 123 1.51 7.59 -9.45
C LEU A 123 2.81 7.50 -10.23
N ASP A 124 3.57 6.39 -10.12
CA ASP A 124 4.85 6.25 -10.82
C ASP A 124 4.72 5.73 -12.25
N ALA A 125 3.80 4.79 -12.50
CA ALA A 125 3.56 4.14 -13.79
C ALA A 125 2.05 4.02 -14.07
N PRO A 126 1.31 5.15 -14.13
CA PRO A 126 -0.15 5.15 -14.21
C PRO A 126 -0.69 4.36 -15.42
N GLU A 127 -0.03 4.41 -16.57
CA GLU A 127 -0.42 3.68 -17.77
C GLU A 127 -0.40 2.17 -17.51
N ARG A 128 0.65 1.67 -16.87
CA ARG A 128 0.80 0.25 -16.56
C ARG A 128 -0.22 -0.22 -15.53
N VAL A 129 -0.50 0.59 -14.52
CA VAL A 129 -1.56 0.28 -13.54
C VAL A 129 -2.93 0.26 -14.21
N ASN A 130 -3.22 1.21 -15.09
CA ASN A 130 -4.48 1.28 -15.82
C ASN A 130 -4.67 0.07 -16.74
N GLU A 131 -3.63 -0.37 -17.46
CA GLU A 131 -3.68 -1.61 -18.26
C GLU A 131 -4.08 -2.83 -17.41
N VAL A 132 -3.51 -2.95 -16.21
CA VAL A 132 -3.80 -4.06 -15.29
C VAL A 132 -5.26 -4.00 -14.79
N ILE A 133 -5.77 -2.80 -14.52
CA ILE A 133 -7.17 -2.59 -14.16
C ILE A 133 -8.10 -2.91 -15.35
N ASP A 134 -7.77 -2.44 -16.55
CA ASP A 134 -8.58 -2.67 -17.75
C ASP A 134 -8.67 -4.16 -18.11
N LEU A 135 -7.58 -4.91 -17.96
CA LEU A 135 -7.58 -6.36 -18.12
C LEU A 135 -8.46 -7.10 -17.09
N ALA A 136 -8.73 -6.47 -15.94
CA ALA A 136 -9.61 -7.00 -14.91
C ALA A 136 -11.07 -6.60 -15.11
N LEU A 137 -11.38 -5.68 -16.02
CA LEU A 137 -12.74 -5.29 -16.38
C LEU A 137 -13.29 -6.21 -17.48
N PRO A 138 -14.62 -6.43 -17.55
CA PRO A 138 -15.21 -7.09 -18.70
C PRO A 138 -14.97 -6.22 -19.94
N GLY A 139 -14.49 -6.82 -21.03
CA GLY A 139 -14.21 -6.09 -22.27
C GLY A 139 -15.42 -5.25 -22.68
N ARG A 140 -15.20 -3.94 -22.89
CA ARG A 140 -16.18 -3.07 -23.53
C ARG A 140 -16.44 -3.68 -24.91
N ARG A 141 -17.62 -4.27 -25.08
CA ARG A 141 -18.14 -4.57 -26.42
C ARG A 141 -18.57 -3.27 -27.08
#